data_AF-A0A2G6GJX9-F1
#
_entry.id   AF-A0A2G6GJX9-F1
#
_cell.length_a   1.000
_cell.length_b   1.000
_cell.length_c   1.000
_cell.angle_alpha   90.00
_cell.angle_beta   90.00
_cell.angle_gamma   90.00
#
_symmetry.space_group_name_H-M   'P 1'
#
loop_
_entity.id
_entity.type
_entity.pdbx_description
1 polymer ?
#
loop_
_entity_poly.entity_id
_entity_poly.type
_entity_poly.pdbx_seq_one_letter_code
_entity_poly.pdbx_strand_id
1 'polypeptide(L)'
;MNCGMCAEFCPFDAIKMDHDYELASYSRTTAHIHDKERLSKPISYWREIAPKKADAEAAARDFASKNKKRKKRKKGDEADEQEARIEEAKVRQLLYRGEYY
;
A
#
# COMPACT_ATOMS: atom_id res chain seq x y z
N MET A 1 1.96 13.81 16.73
CA MET A 1 1.26 14.32 15.53
C MET A 1 1.23 13.19 14.51
N ASN A 2 0.03 12.76 14.10
CA ASN A 2 -0.18 11.58 13.26
C ASN A 2 -0.58 12.01 11.83
N CYS A 3 0.29 12.76 11.16
CA CYS A 3 -0.02 13.41 9.87
C CYS A 3 -0.01 12.47 8.65
N GLY A 4 0.49 11.24 8.77
CA GLY A 4 0.47 10.25 7.68
C GLY A 4 1.51 10.43 6.57
N MET A 5 2.29 11.51 6.59
CA MET A 5 3.30 11.82 5.57
C MET A 5 4.34 10.71 5.38
N CYS A 6 4.74 10.03 6.46
CA CYS A 6 5.69 8.92 6.36
C CYS A 6 5.16 7.73 5.53
N ALA A 7 3.86 7.44 5.62
CA ALA A 7 3.23 6.38 4.84
C ALA A 7 3.04 6.80 3.37
N GLU A 8 2.82 8.09 3.11
CA GLU A 8 2.66 8.62 1.75
C GLU A 8 4.00 8.67 0.99
N PHE A 9 5.07 9.14 1.62
CA PHE A 9 6.37 9.29 0.96
C PHE A 9 7.17 8.00 0.83
N CYS A 10 6.72 6.89 1.46
CA CYS A 10 7.48 5.65 1.42
C CYS A 10 7.41 5.01 0.01
N PRO A 11 8.53 4.90 -0.73
CA PRO A 11 8.50 4.39 -2.11
C PRO A 11 8.26 2.88 -2.19
N PHE A 12 8.38 2.17 -1.07
CA PHE A 12 8.24 0.71 -1.00
C PHE A 12 6.97 0.26 -0.27
N ASP A 13 6.14 1.20 0.20
CA ASP A 13 4.97 0.89 1.04
C ASP A 13 5.36 0.09 2.32
N ALA A 14 6.51 0.44 2.91
CA ALA A 14 7.10 -0.26 4.05
C ALA A 14 6.48 0.13 5.41
N ILE A 15 5.90 1.33 5.51
CA ILE A 15 5.23 1.83 6.71
C ILE A 15 3.80 2.21 6.38
N LYS A 16 2.87 1.82 7.25
CA LYS A 16 1.44 2.12 7.15
C LYS A 16 0.94 2.66 8.48
N MET A 17 0.00 3.59 8.40
CA MET A 17 -0.68 4.10 9.59
C MET A 17 -1.73 3.11 10.05
N ASP A 18 -1.66 2.74 11.32
CA ASP A 18 -2.65 1.90 11.99
C ASP A 18 -3.91 2.71 12.36
N HIS A 19 -4.99 2.02 12.69
CA HIS A 19 -6.23 2.60 13.21
C HIS A 19 -6.38 2.41 14.73
N ASP A 20 -5.31 2.02 15.42
CA ASP A 20 -5.26 1.95 16.88
C ASP A 20 -5.10 3.36 17.49
N TYR A 21 -6.18 3.85 18.10
CA TYR A 21 -6.24 5.18 18.73
C TYR A 21 -6.21 5.12 20.27
N GLU A 22 -6.31 3.94 20.88
CA GLU A 22 -6.42 3.76 22.34
C GLU A 22 -5.05 3.47 22.98
N LEU A 23 -4.04 4.26 22.61
CA LEU A 23 -2.64 4.07 23.01
C LEU A 23 -2.21 4.90 24.23
N ALA A 24 -3.17 5.47 24.97
CA ALA A 24 -2.86 6.35 26.10
C ALA A 24 -2.12 5.61 27.23
N SER A 25 -1.03 6.21 27.73
CA SER A 25 -0.22 5.64 28.81
C SER A 25 0.42 6.73 29.65
N TYR A 26 0.81 6.38 30.87
CA TYR A 26 1.51 7.27 31.81
C TYR A 26 3.03 7.34 31.58
N SER A 27 3.61 6.36 30.88
CA SER A 27 5.06 6.26 30.70
C SER A 27 5.48 6.50 29.25
N ARG A 28 6.30 7.53 29.01
CA ARG A 28 6.79 7.87 27.67
C ARG A 28 7.72 6.81 27.10
N THR A 29 8.73 6.40 27.87
CA THR A 29 9.85 5.60 27.37
C THR A 29 9.45 4.18 27.03
N THR A 30 8.52 3.61 27.80
CA THR A 30 8.09 2.22 27.61
C THR A 30 6.86 2.09 26.71
N ALA A 31 5.96 3.08 26.68
CA ALA A 31 4.70 2.96 25.95
C ALA A 31 4.64 3.75 24.64
N HIS A 32 5.47 4.78 24.46
CA HIS A 32 5.41 5.65 23.27
C HIS A 32 6.67 5.64 22.41
N ILE A 33 7.70 4.91 22.82
CA ILE A 33 8.88 4.60 22.00
C ILE A 33 8.73 3.14 21.57
N HIS A 34 8.70 2.91 20.26
CA HIS A 34 8.43 1.59 19.69
C HIS A 34 9.65 1.06 18.96
N ASP A 35 10.03 -0.17 19.25
CA ASP A 35 11.08 -0.87 18.54
C ASP A 35 10.59 -1.48 17.23
N LYS A 36 11.54 -1.82 16.36
CA LYS A 36 11.27 -2.41 15.04
C LYS A 36 10.43 -3.68 15.13
N GLU A 37 10.69 -4.53 16.11
CA GLU A 37 9.96 -5.81 16.28
C GLU A 37 8.46 -5.57 16.51
N ARG A 38 8.11 -4.60 17.37
CA ARG A 38 6.71 -4.20 17.61
C ARG A 38 6.04 -3.61 16.36
N LEU A 39 6.79 -2.85 15.56
CA LEU A 39 6.31 -2.22 14.32
C LEU A 39 6.22 -3.20 13.14
N SER A 40 6.91 -4.34 13.22
CA SER A 40 6.97 -5.35 12.16
C SER A 40 5.73 -6.24 12.19
N LYS A 41 4.61 -5.72 11.67
CA LYS A 41 3.34 -6.46 11.56
C LYS A 41 3.25 -7.23 10.24
N PRO A 42 2.64 -8.43 10.22
CA PRO A 42 2.45 -9.19 9.00
C PRO A 42 1.41 -8.53 8.09
N ILE A 43 1.47 -8.81 6.79
CA ILE A 43 0.50 -8.27 5.82
C ILE A 43 -0.94 -8.72 6.08
N SER A 44 -1.14 -9.86 6.75
CA SER A 44 -2.46 -10.33 7.19
C SER A 44 -3.13 -9.33 8.13
N TYR A 45 -2.38 -8.71 9.04
CA TYR A 45 -2.89 -7.68 9.94
C TYR A 45 -3.44 -6.47 9.16
N TRP A 46 -2.73 -6.01 8.12
CA TRP A 46 -3.20 -4.91 7.26
C TRP A 46 -4.52 -5.24 6.55
N ARG A 47 -4.69 -6.49 6.11
CA ARG A 47 -5.94 -6.96 5.50
C ARG A 47 -7.11 -6.98 6.46
N GLU A 48 -6.84 -7.21 7.75
CA GLU A 48 -7.86 -7.20 8.80
C GLU A 48 -8.30 -5.78 9.13
N ILE A 49 -7.36 -4.87 9.40
CA ILE A 49 -7.70 -3.51 9.85
C ILE A 49 -8.13 -2.56 8.71
N ALA A 50 -7.76 -2.86 7.46
CA ALA A 50 -8.02 -2.00 6.32
C ALA A 50 -8.31 -2.81 5.03
N PRO A 51 -9.37 -3.65 5.02
CA PRO A 51 -9.60 -4.62 3.94
C PRO A 51 -9.72 -3.95 2.56
N LYS A 52 -10.51 -2.88 2.46
CA LYS A 52 -10.73 -2.16 1.19
C LYS A 52 -9.45 -1.55 0.61
N LYS A 53 -8.57 -1.02 1.46
CA LYS A 53 -7.28 -0.44 1.04
C LYS A 53 -6.29 -1.54 0.66
N ALA A 54 -6.21 -2.59 1.47
CA ALA A 54 -5.35 -3.74 1.20
C ALA A 54 -5.69 -4.41 -0.14
N ASP A 55 -6.98 -4.55 -0.45
CA ASP A 55 -7.45 -5.11 -1.73
C ASP A 55 -7.11 -4.20 -2.93
N ALA A 56 -7.23 -2.89 -2.76
CA ALA A 56 -6.87 -1.93 -3.79
C ALA A 56 -5.36 -1.94 -4.08
N GLU A 57 -4.53 -1.96 -3.04
CA GLU A 57 -3.06 -2.06 -3.17
C GLU A 57 -2.63 -3.39 -3.80
N ALA A 58 -3.27 -4.51 -3.44
CA ALA A 58 -3.01 -5.80 -4.06
C ALA A 58 -3.34 -5.77 -5.56
N ALA A 59 -4.50 -5.21 -5.92
CA ALA A 59 -4.89 -5.03 -7.31
C ALA A 59 -3.90 -4.13 -8.09
N ALA A 60 -3.39 -3.07 -7.45
CA ALA A 60 -2.39 -2.19 -8.05
C ALA A 60 -1.06 -2.91 -8.30
N ARG A 61 -0.57 -3.70 -7.33
CA ARG A 61 0.64 -4.53 -7.49
C ARG A 61 0.48 -5.57 -8.61
N ASP A 62 -0.67 -6.23 -8.67
CA ASP A 62 -0.98 -7.20 -9.71
C ASP A 62 -1.01 -6.54 -11.09
N PHE A 63 -1.65 -5.38 -11.19
CA PHE A 63 -1.71 -4.58 -12.40
C PHE A 63 -0.30 -4.19 -12.89
N ALA A 64 0.54 -3.67 -11.99
CA ALA A 64 1.93 -3.31 -12.28
C ALA A 64 2.74 -4.50 -12.80
N SER A 65 2.61 -5.67 -12.15
CA SER A 65 3.31 -6.88 -12.56
C SER A 65 2.87 -7.38 -13.93
N LYS A 66 1.56 -7.35 -14.22
CA LYS A 66 0.99 -7.72 -15.53
C LYS A 66 1.44 -6.74 -16.61
N ASN A 67 1.49 -5.45 -16.31
CA ASN A 67 1.93 -4.43 -17.27
C ASN A 67 3.42 -4.54 -17.59
N LYS A 68 4.29 -4.80 -16.59
CA LYS A 68 5.72 -5.13 -16.81
C LYS A 68 5.88 -6.36 -17.71
N LYS A 69 5.09 -7.42 -17.47
CA LYS A 69 5.08 -8.62 -18.33
C LYS A 69 4.59 -8.32 -19.76
N ARG A 70 3.54 -7.52 -19.93
CA ARG A 70 3.04 -7.07 -21.25
C ARG A 70 4.09 -6.25 -22.00
N LYS A 71 4.74 -5.26 -21.36
CA LYS A 71 5.83 -4.48 -21.96
C LYS A 71 7.00 -5.35 -22.40
N LYS A 72 7.38 -6.36 -21.59
CA LYS A 72 8.42 -7.33 -21.96
C LYS A 72 8.02 -8.19 -23.17
N ARG A 73 6.74 -8.56 -23.30
CA ARG A 73 6.20 -9.30 -24.46
C ARG A 73 6.06 -8.41 -25.71
N LYS A 74 5.61 -7.16 -25.57
CA LYS A 74 5.52 -6.16 -26.65
C LYS A 74 6.89 -5.80 -27.26
N LYS A 75 7.96 -5.87 -26.46
CA LYS A 75 9.34 -5.73 -26.96
C LYS A 75 9.76 -6.90 -27.87
N GLY A 76 8.98 -7.98 -27.94
CA GLY A 76 9.18 -9.14 -28.81
C GLY A 76 8.17 -9.26 -29.96
N ASP A 77 6.93 -8.79 -29.82
CA ASP A 77 5.88 -8.80 -30.87
C ASP A 77 4.91 -7.61 -30.69
N GLU A 78 4.59 -6.88 -31.77
CA GLU A 78 3.63 -5.77 -31.75
C GLU A 78 2.20 -6.27 -31.53
N ALA A 79 1.66 -6.13 -30.30
CA ALA A 79 0.30 -6.57 -29.98
C ALA A 79 -0.48 -5.55 -29.13
N ASP A 80 -1.52 -4.99 -29.74
CA ASP A 80 -2.73 -4.29 -29.26
C ASP A 80 -2.77 -3.54 -27.91
N GLU A 81 -3.42 -2.38 -27.97
CA GLU A 81 -3.45 -1.32 -26.98
C GLU A 81 -4.80 -1.28 -26.28
N GLN A 82 -5.16 -2.36 -25.59
CA GLN A 82 -6.22 -2.27 -24.58
C GLN A 82 -5.61 -1.76 -23.27
N GLU A 83 -5.95 -0.50 -22.94
CA GLU A 83 -5.76 0.13 -21.65
C GLU A 83 -6.41 -0.74 -20.56
N ALA A 84 -5.64 -1.64 -19.97
CA ALA A 84 -6.07 -2.26 -18.74
C ALA A 84 -6.10 -1.14 -17.70
N ARG A 85 -7.25 -0.90 -17.07
CA ARG A 85 -7.44 0.10 -16.01
C ARG A 85 -7.88 -0.63 -14.74
N ILE A 86 -7.38 -0.16 -13.60
CA ILE A 86 -7.86 -0.64 -12.30
C ILE A 86 -9.29 -0.12 -12.10
N GLU A 87 -10.14 -0.92 -11.46
CA GLU A 87 -11.51 -0.53 -11.11
C GLU A 87 -11.53 0.80 -10.32
N GLU A 88 -12.40 1.73 -10.70
CA GLU A 88 -12.46 3.09 -10.12
C GLU A 88 -12.66 3.09 -8.60
N ALA A 89 -13.47 2.16 -8.06
CA ALA A 89 -13.68 2.05 -6.63
C ALA A 89 -12.39 1.70 -5.87
N LYS A 90 -11.51 0.89 -6.47
CA LYS A 90 -10.19 0.56 -5.93
C LYS A 90 -9.22 1.72 -6.09
N VAL A 91 -9.26 2.42 -7.23
CA VAL A 91 -8.45 3.63 -7.44
C VAL A 91 -8.76 4.70 -6.38
N ARG A 92 -10.03 4.84 -5.96
CA ARG A 92 -10.42 5.77 -4.90
C ARG A 92 -9.84 5.40 -3.52
N GLN A 93 -9.52 4.13 -3.29
CA GLN A 93 -8.92 3.64 -2.04
C GLN A 93 -7.39 3.74 -2.02
N LEU A 94 -6.74 3.92 -3.17
CA LEU A 94 -5.29 4.11 -3.25
C LEU A 94 -4.90 5.52 -2.80
N LEU A 95 -3.75 5.64 -2.14
CA LEU A 95 -3.21 6.94 -1.71
C LEU A 95 -2.84 7.83 -2.89
N TYR A 96 -2.35 7.26 -3.98
CA TYR A 96 -1.95 7.99 -5.18
C TYR A 96 -2.71 7.46 -6.39
N ARG A 97 -3.50 8.34 -7.04
CA ARG A 97 -4.36 7.99 -8.19
C ARG A 97 -3.60 7.83 -9.51
N GLY A 98 -2.35 8.31 -9.58
CA GLY A 98 -1.54 8.25 -10.80
C GLY A 98 -0.56 7.08 -10.77
N GLU A 99 -0.74 6.07 -11.60
CA GLU A 99 0.29 5.20 -12.23
C GLU A 99 1.58 4.67 -11.52
N TYR A 100 1.95 5.02 -10.28
CA TYR A 100 3.18 4.58 -9.62
C TYR A 100 2.93 3.44 -8.63
N TYR A 101 2.46 2.31 -9.16
CA TYR A 101 2.66 0.97 -8.57
C TYR A 101 3.39 0.08 -9.58
#